data_AF-A0A085TRA8-F1
#
_entry.id   AF-A0A085TRA8-F1
#
_cell.length_a   1.000
_cell.length_b   1.000
_cell.length_c   1.000
_cell.angle_alpha   90.00
_cell.angle_beta   90.00
_cell.angle_gamma   90.00
#
_symmetry.space_group_name_H-M   'P 1'
#
loop_
_entity.id
_entity.type
_entity.pdbx_description
1 polymer ?
#
loop_
_entity_poly.entity_id
_entity_poly.type
_entity_poly.pdbx_seq_one_letter_code
_entity_poly.pdbx_strand_id
1 'polypeptide(L)'
;TGIPACIIVLRQRIHQGANLVSGKPADRQGKVLFINADREYFEGRAQNHLMPEHIEKIVTTFEEYREIPGFSPIVDLETLKANDWNLNIRRYADNAPAPEPHDVRAHLVGGIPKSEVEARAKLFKSHGMNPMDLLTPRDERYLDFAVQITAKADIKPAIETNAGLMAREVEIWDKFNAWWADHTDAITALAGDDSATALIALRDELLSSFSTTLESLAMLDPFTVRGIIAQFWMQSRFDFLTLMARGTKGVADAWRTSIVTALEDKGNKENPLDHKLVSFLMGTFVTQIAELEAEKAELDAKIKAATAKPEEGEEEEDDADPVDEKQIKAWKKDLAEVKKTLKAKKDQFTAELNKGVDELTEEGAAELLLKILHDDMAKILTRYIAVQRGQIVAAFENWWDKYRVTLTEIEGARAEATDKLAGFLKGLGYV
;
A
#
# COMPACT_ATOMS: atom_id res chain seq x y z
N THR A 1 1.11 -0.57 -25.56
CA THR A 1 1.93 -1.72 -25.98
C THR A 1 2.45 -2.41 -24.74
N GLY A 2 2.43 -3.74 -24.68
CA GLY A 2 2.99 -4.52 -23.56
C GLY A 2 4.48 -4.85 -23.71
N ILE A 3 5.15 -4.26 -24.71
CA ILE A 3 6.56 -4.49 -24.98
C ILE A 3 7.38 -3.63 -23.99
N PRO A 4 8.36 -4.20 -23.27
CA PRO A 4 9.24 -3.43 -22.40
C PRO A 4 10.09 -2.44 -23.21
N ALA A 5 10.36 -1.27 -22.63
CA ALA A 5 11.18 -0.23 -23.24
C ALA A 5 12.56 -0.15 -22.57
N CYS A 6 13.52 0.44 -23.27
CA CYS A 6 14.85 0.74 -22.76
C CYS A 6 15.16 2.23 -22.93
N ILE A 7 15.79 2.83 -21.91
CA ILE A 7 16.28 4.21 -21.96
C ILE A 7 17.80 4.15 -22.08
N ILE A 8 18.34 4.77 -23.13
CA ILE A 8 19.79 4.85 -23.35
C ILE A 8 20.26 6.26 -23.02
N VAL A 9 21.11 6.38 -22.00
CA VAL A 9 21.75 7.64 -21.63
C VAL A 9 23.14 7.73 -22.26
N LEU A 10 23.30 8.64 -23.21
CA LEU A 10 24.56 8.88 -23.93
C LEU A 10 25.20 10.18 -23.41
N ARG A 11 26.51 10.17 -23.17
CA ARG A 11 27.28 11.38 -22.86
C ARG A 11 28.05 11.85 -24.09
N GLN A 12 27.90 13.12 -24.41
CA GLN A 12 28.60 13.76 -25.52
C GLN A 12 30.12 13.70 -25.29
N ARG A 13 30.88 13.57 -26.38
CA ARG A 13 32.34 13.67 -26.35
C ARG A 13 32.74 15.16 -26.27
N ILE A 14 33.80 15.45 -25.53
CA ILE A 14 34.30 16.82 -25.30
C ILE A 14 35.64 17.02 -25.99
N HIS A 15 35.96 18.25 -26.37
CA HIS A 15 37.27 18.59 -26.91
C HIS A 15 38.29 18.78 -25.77
N GLN A 16 39.45 18.12 -25.89
CA GLN A 16 40.62 18.34 -25.06
C GLN A 16 41.79 18.68 -25.99
N GLY A 17 42.00 19.98 -26.23
CA GLY A 17 42.87 20.46 -27.31
C GLY A 17 42.32 20.04 -28.68
N ALA A 18 43.16 19.43 -29.52
CA ALA A 18 42.75 18.93 -30.84
C ALA A 18 41.98 17.59 -30.80
N ASN A 19 41.92 16.92 -29.65
CA ASN A 19 41.36 15.57 -29.53
C ASN A 19 39.91 15.58 -29.02
N LEU A 20 39.09 14.67 -29.54
CA LEU A 20 37.72 14.44 -29.09
C LEU A 20 37.70 13.25 -28.11
N VAL A 21 37.50 13.53 -26.82
CA VAL A 21 37.59 12.54 -25.72
C VAL A 21 36.22 12.27 -25.09
N SER A 22 36.10 11.19 -24.32
CA SER A 22 34.85 10.87 -23.63
C SER A 22 34.47 11.97 -22.64
N GLY A 23 33.21 12.42 -22.64
CA GLY A 23 32.67 13.30 -21.61
C GLY A 23 32.25 12.57 -20.33
N LYS A 24 32.56 11.28 -20.19
CA LYS A 24 32.36 10.53 -18.95
C LYS A 24 33.51 10.82 -17.97
N PRO A 25 33.23 10.84 -16.65
CA PRO A 25 34.27 10.81 -15.61
C PRO A 25 35.26 9.67 -15.84
N ALA A 26 36.54 9.88 -15.51
CA ALA A 26 37.64 8.98 -15.87
C ALA A 26 37.41 7.52 -15.41
N ASP A 27 36.88 7.35 -14.21
CA ASP A 27 36.54 6.06 -13.57
C ASP A 27 35.41 5.29 -14.28
N ARG A 28 34.57 5.99 -15.06
CA ARG A 28 33.40 5.47 -15.79
C ARG A 28 33.66 5.29 -17.30
N GLN A 29 34.82 5.71 -17.80
CA GLN A 29 35.18 5.54 -19.21
C GLN A 29 35.39 4.05 -19.55
N GLY A 30 35.01 3.65 -20.76
CA GLY A 30 35.12 2.25 -21.19
C GLY A 30 34.15 1.29 -20.49
N LYS A 31 33.14 1.81 -19.79
CA LYS A 31 32.14 1.01 -19.07
C LYS A 31 30.71 1.45 -19.38
N VAL A 32 29.77 0.53 -19.22
CA VAL A 32 28.33 0.71 -19.34
C VAL A 32 27.69 0.25 -18.03
N LEU A 33 26.92 1.14 -17.40
CA LEU A 33 26.05 0.77 -16.28
C LEU A 33 24.73 0.28 -16.86
N PHE A 34 24.38 -0.97 -16.59
CA PHE A 34 23.04 -1.49 -16.84
C PHE A 34 22.18 -1.23 -15.60
N ILE A 35 20.88 -0.99 -15.77
CA ILE A 35 19.92 -0.88 -14.66
C ILE A 35 18.65 -1.63 -15.09
N ASN A 36 18.44 -2.83 -14.56
CA ASN A 36 17.26 -3.64 -14.87
C ASN A 36 16.09 -3.28 -13.96
N ALA A 37 15.32 -2.29 -14.41
CA ALA A 37 14.12 -1.81 -13.73
C ALA A 37 12.82 -2.51 -14.18
N ASP A 38 12.90 -3.67 -14.84
CA ASP A 38 11.73 -4.35 -15.41
C ASP A 38 10.74 -4.91 -14.37
N ARG A 39 11.07 -4.78 -13.08
CA ARG A 39 10.25 -5.14 -11.91
C ARG A 39 9.97 -3.98 -10.97
N GLU A 40 10.48 -2.80 -11.30
CA GLU A 40 10.31 -1.59 -10.49
C GLU A 40 9.06 -0.85 -10.94
N TYR A 41 7.90 -1.47 -10.77
CA TYR A 41 6.61 -0.86 -11.11
C TYR A 41 5.50 -1.42 -10.22
N PHE A 42 4.46 -0.63 -10.03
CA PHE A 42 3.21 -1.10 -9.48
C PHE A 42 2.33 -1.61 -10.63
N GLU A 43 1.89 -2.86 -10.55
CA GLU A 43 1.04 -3.47 -11.58
C GLU A 43 -0.37 -2.88 -11.50
N GLY A 44 -0.80 -2.18 -12.54
CA GLY A 44 -2.16 -1.70 -12.68
C GLY A 44 -2.93 -2.53 -13.70
N ARG A 45 -4.27 -2.45 -13.66
CA ARG A 45 -5.16 -3.28 -14.50
C ARG A 45 -4.90 -3.14 -16.01
N ALA A 46 -4.55 -1.95 -16.47
CA ALA A 46 -4.32 -1.65 -17.88
C ALA A 46 -2.91 -1.11 -18.18
N GLN A 47 -2.25 -0.54 -17.18
CA GLN A 47 -0.92 0.06 -17.27
C GLN A 47 -0.16 -0.17 -15.98
N ASN A 48 1.15 -0.27 -16.09
CA ASN A 48 2.07 -0.31 -14.96
C ASN A 48 2.45 1.12 -14.56
N HIS A 49 2.63 1.37 -13.27
CA HIS A 49 2.92 2.69 -12.73
C HIS A 49 4.31 2.72 -12.08
N LEU A 50 5.17 3.65 -12.52
CA LEU A 50 6.40 3.98 -11.81
C LEU A 50 6.05 4.83 -10.59
N MET A 51 6.09 4.19 -9.43
CA MET A 51 5.91 4.87 -8.15
C MET A 51 7.20 5.63 -7.77
N PRO A 52 7.12 6.67 -6.91
CA PRO A 52 8.29 7.47 -6.52
C PRO A 52 9.47 6.65 -5.99
N GLU A 53 9.23 5.57 -5.24
CA GLU A 53 10.24 4.61 -4.77
C GLU A 53 11.04 3.96 -5.91
N HIS A 54 10.36 3.58 -7.00
CA HIS A 54 10.98 2.96 -8.17
C HIS A 54 11.87 3.97 -8.87
N ILE A 55 11.37 5.19 -9.04
CA ILE A 55 12.11 6.29 -9.65
C ILE A 55 13.34 6.61 -8.80
N GLU A 56 13.17 6.75 -7.50
CA GLU A 56 14.25 7.08 -6.56
C GLU A 56 15.35 6.02 -6.57
N LYS A 57 14.99 4.72 -6.58
CA LYS A 57 15.95 3.62 -6.72
C LYS A 57 16.72 3.69 -8.03
N ILE A 58 16.04 3.92 -9.15
CA ILE A 58 16.66 4.01 -10.49
C ILE A 58 17.59 5.22 -10.57
N VAL A 59 17.12 6.39 -10.16
CA VAL A 59 17.85 7.66 -10.23
C VAL A 59 19.05 7.65 -9.29
N THR A 60 18.86 7.27 -8.01
CA THR A 60 19.96 7.12 -7.05
C THR A 60 21.03 6.17 -7.60
N THR A 61 20.63 5.00 -8.11
CA THR A 61 21.57 4.01 -8.67
C THR A 61 22.37 4.59 -9.84
N PHE A 62 21.71 5.36 -10.71
CA PHE A 62 22.36 6.03 -11.85
C PHE A 62 23.32 7.14 -11.41
N GLU A 63 22.87 8.02 -10.51
CA GLU A 63 23.65 9.18 -10.04
C GLU A 63 24.89 8.75 -9.25
N GLU A 64 24.70 7.85 -8.28
CA GLU A 64 25.78 7.25 -7.48
C GLU A 64 26.67 6.30 -8.29
N TYR A 65 26.24 5.88 -9.49
CA TYR A 65 26.93 4.89 -10.34
C TYR A 65 27.20 3.58 -9.58
N ARG A 66 26.16 3.10 -8.91
CA ARG A 66 26.25 2.02 -7.93
C ARG A 66 26.02 0.66 -8.56
N GLU A 67 26.87 -0.29 -8.18
CA GLU A 67 26.68 -1.70 -8.52
C GLU A 67 25.76 -2.39 -7.51
N ILE A 68 24.65 -2.95 -8.00
CA ILE A 68 23.67 -3.68 -7.19
C ILE A 68 23.49 -5.07 -7.82
N PRO A 69 23.78 -6.17 -7.10
CA PRO A 69 23.64 -7.53 -7.63
C PRO A 69 22.25 -7.79 -8.24
N GLY A 70 22.23 -8.34 -9.46
CA GLY A 70 21.00 -8.64 -10.21
C GLY A 70 20.27 -7.41 -10.78
N PHE A 71 20.59 -6.20 -10.32
CA PHE A 71 19.89 -4.96 -10.70
C PHE A 71 20.74 -4.03 -11.57
N SER A 72 21.95 -3.69 -11.14
CA SER A 72 22.76 -2.65 -11.80
C SER A 72 24.26 -2.95 -11.97
N PRO A 73 24.63 -3.98 -12.74
CA PRO A 73 26.04 -4.30 -12.99
C PRO A 73 26.74 -3.25 -13.86
N ILE A 74 28.03 -3.05 -13.59
CA ILE A 74 28.90 -2.21 -14.42
C ILE A 74 29.72 -3.14 -15.33
N VAL A 75 29.51 -3.03 -16.64
CA VAL A 75 30.12 -3.92 -17.63
C VAL A 75 31.14 -3.15 -18.47
N ASP A 76 32.36 -3.66 -18.59
CA ASP A 76 33.40 -3.09 -19.44
C ASP A 76 33.22 -3.41 -20.93
N LEU A 77 33.91 -2.65 -21.79
CA LEU A 77 33.83 -2.85 -23.24
C LEU A 77 34.40 -4.21 -23.69
N GLU A 78 35.32 -4.81 -22.95
CA GLU A 78 35.90 -6.13 -23.28
C GLU A 78 34.85 -7.23 -23.13
N THR A 79 34.10 -7.21 -22.03
CA THR A 79 32.98 -8.10 -21.75
C THR A 79 31.86 -7.88 -22.77
N LEU A 80 31.55 -6.63 -23.13
CA LEU A 80 30.56 -6.35 -24.19
C LEU A 80 31.02 -6.90 -25.55
N LYS A 81 32.29 -6.73 -25.91
CA LYS A 81 32.84 -7.26 -27.15
C LYS A 81 32.81 -8.79 -27.17
N ALA A 82 33.14 -9.45 -26.06
CA ALA A 82 33.03 -10.90 -25.92
C ALA A 82 31.59 -11.41 -26.07
N ASN A 83 30.61 -10.58 -25.70
CA ASN A 83 29.18 -10.83 -25.89
C ASN A 83 28.63 -10.27 -27.22
N ASP A 84 29.48 -10.07 -28.24
CA ASP A 84 29.10 -9.58 -29.58
C ASP A 84 28.33 -8.25 -29.56
N TRP A 85 28.73 -7.36 -28.64
CA TRP A 85 28.09 -6.05 -28.40
C TRP A 85 26.59 -6.12 -28.08
N ASN A 86 26.11 -7.29 -27.64
CA ASN A 86 24.72 -7.49 -27.29
C ASN A 86 24.36 -6.73 -26.01
N LEU A 87 23.41 -5.80 -26.10
CA LEU A 87 22.96 -4.97 -24.97
C LEU A 87 21.68 -5.49 -24.31
N ASN A 88 21.30 -6.76 -24.55
CA ASN A 88 20.16 -7.36 -23.87
C ASN A 88 20.41 -7.39 -22.36
N ILE A 89 19.60 -6.64 -21.62
CA ILE A 89 19.82 -6.36 -20.21
C ILE A 89 19.84 -7.60 -19.33
N ARG A 90 19.02 -8.61 -19.61
CA ARG A 90 18.93 -9.86 -18.84
C ARG A 90 20.20 -10.71 -18.90
N ARG A 91 21.09 -10.44 -19.88
CA ARG A 91 22.41 -11.08 -19.95
C ARG A 91 23.35 -10.60 -18.84
N TYR A 92 23.15 -9.37 -18.37
CA TYR A 92 24.03 -8.74 -17.40
C TYR A 92 23.35 -8.61 -16.03
N ALA A 93 22.07 -8.24 -16.04
CA ALA A 93 21.29 -7.94 -14.84
C ALA A 93 20.04 -8.82 -14.80
N ASP A 94 20.13 -9.98 -14.16
CA ASP A 94 18.99 -10.86 -13.91
C ASP A 94 18.45 -10.62 -12.49
N ASN A 95 17.24 -10.07 -12.42
CA ASN A 95 16.50 -9.80 -11.19
C ASN A 95 15.30 -10.76 -11.04
N ALA A 96 15.27 -11.86 -11.82
CA ALA A 96 14.30 -12.93 -11.64
C ALA A 96 14.40 -13.49 -10.20
N PRO A 97 13.26 -13.81 -9.57
CA PRO A 97 13.31 -14.38 -8.24
C PRO A 97 13.92 -15.77 -8.36
N ALA A 98 14.65 -16.21 -7.33
CA ALA A 98 15.06 -17.59 -7.25
C ALA A 98 13.82 -18.50 -7.35
N PRO A 99 13.93 -19.68 -8.00
CA PRO A 99 12.82 -20.63 -8.03
C PRO A 99 12.37 -20.96 -6.62
N GLU A 100 11.05 -21.10 -6.43
CA GLU A 100 10.48 -21.46 -5.14
C GLU A 100 11.04 -22.82 -4.70
N PRO A 101 11.60 -22.93 -3.48
CA PRO A 101 12.12 -24.21 -2.99
C PRO A 101 10.98 -25.20 -2.81
N HIS A 102 11.23 -26.49 -3.10
CA HIS A 102 10.26 -27.56 -2.83
C HIS A 102 10.96 -28.71 -2.10
N ASP A 103 10.36 -29.17 -0.99
CA ASP A 103 10.78 -30.37 -0.29
C ASP A 103 9.84 -31.53 -0.62
N VAL A 104 10.36 -32.53 -1.33
CA VAL A 104 9.61 -33.71 -1.77
C VAL A 104 9.01 -34.47 -0.58
N ARG A 105 9.75 -34.61 0.52
CA ARG A 105 9.26 -35.35 1.69
C ARG A 105 8.14 -34.56 2.38
N ALA A 106 8.28 -33.25 2.52
CA ALA A 106 7.24 -32.39 3.07
C ALA A 106 5.94 -32.45 2.27
N HIS A 107 6.01 -32.53 0.93
CA HIS A 107 4.81 -32.77 0.09
C HIS A 107 4.13 -34.11 0.39
N LEU A 108 4.92 -35.14 0.72
CA LEU A 108 4.39 -36.48 0.97
C LEU A 108 3.78 -36.62 2.37
N VAL A 109 4.47 -36.14 3.41
CA VAL A 109 4.14 -36.42 4.82
C VAL A 109 3.96 -35.18 5.70
N GLY A 110 3.94 -34.00 5.08
CA GLY A 110 3.80 -32.71 5.74
C GLY A 110 5.06 -32.26 6.48
N GLY A 111 4.94 -31.11 7.11
CA GLY A 111 6.02 -30.47 7.87
C GLY A 111 6.78 -29.43 7.04
N ILE A 112 6.96 -28.25 7.60
CA ILE A 112 7.64 -27.12 6.98
C ILE A 112 9.15 -27.29 7.14
N PRO A 113 9.95 -27.32 6.06
CA PRO A 113 11.40 -27.45 6.17
C PRO A 113 12.02 -26.27 6.93
N LYS A 114 12.85 -26.55 7.95
CA LYS A 114 13.57 -25.50 8.71
C LYS A 114 14.42 -24.61 7.80
N SER A 115 15.02 -25.18 6.75
CA SER A 115 15.81 -24.42 5.77
C SER A 115 15.01 -23.35 5.02
N GLU A 116 13.71 -23.58 4.78
CA GLU A 116 12.85 -22.57 4.16
C GLU A 116 12.52 -21.43 5.14
N VAL A 117 12.31 -21.76 6.41
CA VAL A 117 12.10 -20.74 7.46
C VAL A 117 13.38 -19.92 7.67
N GLU A 118 14.54 -20.56 7.70
CA GLU A 118 15.86 -19.91 7.78
C GLU A 118 16.13 -18.98 6.59
N ALA A 119 15.75 -19.38 5.37
CA ALA A 119 15.87 -18.53 4.19
C ALA A 119 15.05 -17.22 4.30
N ARG A 120 14.00 -17.21 5.13
CA ARG A 120 13.16 -16.04 5.43
C ARG A 120 13.55 -15.36 6.77
N ALA A 121 14.59 -15.80 7.46
CA ALA A 121 14.96 -15.28 8.79
C ALA A 121 15.23 -13.76 8.80
N LYS A 122 15.82 -13.21 7.73
CA LYS A 122 16.05 -11.77 7.61
C LYS A 122 14.73 -10.98 7.62
N LEU A 123 13.70 -11.48 6.92
CA LEU A 123 12.37 -10.88 6.87
C LEU A 123 11.74 -10.90 8.26
N PHE A 124 11.70 -12.04 8.94
CA PHE A 124 11.10 -12.09 10.29
C PHE A 124 11.83 -11.21 11.29
N LYS A 125 13.17 -11.22 11.27
CA LYS A 125 14.00 -10.40 12.15
C LYS A 125 13.80 -8.89 11.94
N SER A 126 13.73 -8.42 10.70
CA SER A 126 13.52 -7.00 10.41
C SER A 126 12.15 -6.52 10.92
N HIS A 127 11.17 -7.41 10.97
CA HIS A 127 9.82 -7.15 11.46
C HIS A 127 9.62 -7.41 12.95
N GLY A 128 10.66 -7.84 13.69
CA GLY A 128 10.53 -8.19 15.10
C GLY A 128 9.68 -9.43 15.36
N MET A 129 9.33 -10.20 14.32
CA MET A 129 8.51 -11.40 14.44
C MET A 129 9.39 -12.62 14.73
N ASN A 130 8.98 -13.43 15.71
CA ASN A 130 9.54 -14.76 15.90
C ASN A 130 8.67 -15.79 15.16
N PRO A 131 9.18 -16.50 14.14
CA PRO A 131 8.37 -17.46 13.40
C PRO A 131 7.88 -18.63 14.27
N MET A 132 8.57 -18.93 15.38
CA MET A 132 8.15 -19.98 16.32
C MET A 132 6.92 -19.62 17.15
N ASP A 133 6.43 -18.38 17.08
CA ASP A 133 5.15 -18.02 17.70
C ASP A 133 3.96 -18.67 16.95
N LEU A 134 4.17 -19.00 15.67
CA LEU A 134 3.19 -19.66 14.79
C LEU A 134 3.60 -21.09 14.39
N LEU A 135 4.83 -21.52 14.73
CA LEU A 135 5.39 -22.81 14.35
C LEU A 135 5.90 -23.57 15.58
N THR A 136 5.80 -24.89 15.56
CA THR A 136 6.32 -25.77 16.61
C THR A 136 7.28 -26.80 16.04
N PRO A 137 8.39 -27.16 16.73
CA PRO A 137 9.28 -28.22 16.26
C PRO A 137 8.56 -29.56 16.12
N ARG A 138 8.64 -30.18 14.93
CA ARG A 138 8.19 -31.55 14.69
C ARG A 138 9.34 -32.53 14.93
N ASP A 139 10.46 -32.30 14.27
CA ASP A 139 11.68 -33.11 14.36
C ASP A 139 12.95 -32.28 14.06
N GLU A 140 14.07 -32.95 13.79
CA GLU A 140 15.34 -32.29 13.47
C GLU A 140 15.27 -31.42 12.20
N ARG A 141 14.41 -31.75 11.23
CA ARG A 141 14.34 -31.12 9.90
C ARG A 141 13.09 -30.28 9.67
N TYR A 142 11.97 -30.63 10.32
CA TYR A 142 10.67 -30.04 10.03
C TYR A 142 10.06 -29.34 11.24
N LEU A 143 9.21 -28.36 10.95
CA LEU A 143 8.32 -27.67 11.87
C LEU A 143 6.88 -27.95 11.46
N ASP A 144 5.95 -27.89 12.41
CA ASP A 144 4.52 -27.88 12.13
C ASP A 144 3.94 -26.49 12.43
N PHE A 145 2.77 -26.19 11.87
CA PHE A 145 1.98 -25.07 12.35
C PHE A 145 1.60 -25.31 13.81
N ALA A 146 1.65 -24.25 14.62
CA ALA A 146 1.23 -24.31 16.00
C ALA A 146 -0.26 -24.68 16.10
N VAL A 147 -0.63 -25.32 17.21
CA VAL A 147 -1.95 -25.96 17.40
C VAL A 147 -3.16 -25.03 17.23
N GLN A 148 -2.96 -23.72 17.40
CA GLN A 148 -3.98 -22.69 17.20
C GLN A 148 -4.25 -22.37 15.72
N ILE A 149 -3.37 -22.75 14.80
CA ILE A 149 -3.53 -22.52 13.36
C ILE A 149 -4.14 -23.76 12.73
N THR A 150 -5.47 -23.78 12.64
CA THR A 150 -6.24 -24.95 12.18
C THR A 150 -6.72 -24.83 10.74
N ALA A 151 -6.83 -23.61 10.24
CA ALA A 151 -7.18 -23.27 8.87
C ALA A 151 -6.26 -22.17 8.33
N LYS A 152 -6.18 -22.07 6.99
CA LYS A 152 -5.43 -20.99 6.32
C LYS A 152 -5.89 -19.61 6.78
N ALA A 153 -7.19 -19.46 7.04
CA ALA A 153 -7.79 -18.22 7.51
C ALA A 153 -7.26 -17.76 8.88
N ASP A 154 -6.68 -18.65 9.69
CA ASP A 154 -6.13 -18.33 11.01
C ASP A 154 -4.75 -17.64 10.92
N ILE A 155 -4.03 -17.82 9.81
CA ILE A 155 -2.65 -17.35 9.63
C ILE A 155 -2.58 -15.82 9.69
N LYS A 156 -3.41 -15.14 8.89
CA LYS A 156 -3.37 -13.68 8.80
C LYS A 156 -3.67 -13.00 10.15
N PRO A 157 -4.77 -13.33 10.86
CA PRO A 157 -5.03 -12.79 12.20
C PRO A 157 -3.90 -13.08 13.21
N ALA A 158 -3.32 -14.28 13.18
CA ALA A 158 -2.22 -14.64 14.08
C ALA A 158 -0.95 -13.82 13.83
N ILE A 159 -0.68 -13.45 12.56
CA ILE A 159 0.42 -12.55 12.21
C ILE A 159 0.10 -11.11 12.60
N GLU A 160 -1.09 -10.62 12.26
CA GLU A 160 -1.52 -9.24 12.53
C GLU A 160 -1.59 -8.92 14.04
N THR A 161 -1.78 -9.94 14.88
CA THR A 161 -1.82 -9.81 16.35
C THR A 161 -0.54 -10.28 17.05
N ASN A 162 0.52 -10.60 16.30
CA ASN A 162 1.80 -11.01 16.88
C ASN A 162 2.44 -9.87 17.68
N ALA A 163 2.77 -10.12 18.94
CA ALA A 163 3.29 -9.09 19.85
C ALA A 163 4.61 -8.46 19.37
N GLY A 164 5.51 -9.27 18.78
CA GLY A 164 6.79 -8.78 18.27
C GLY A 164 6.62 -7.87 17.04
N LEU A 165 5.73 -8.27 16.12
CA LEU A 165 5.36 -7.46 14.96
C LEU A 165 4.70 -6.14 15.40
N MET A 166 3.70 -6.19 16.28
CA MET A 166 3.00 -5.00 16.78
C MET A 166 3.96 -4.05 17.50
N ALA A 167 4.83 -4.57 18.36
CA ALA A 167 5.82 -3.74 19.05
C ALA A 167 6.76 -3.04 18.07
N ARG A 168 7.16 -3.72 16.98
CA ARG A 168 7.99 -3.12 15.94
C ARG A 168 7.24 -2.06 15.13
N GLU A 169 5.97 -2.29 14.79
CA GLU A 169 5.14 -1.30 14.11
C GLU A 169 4.94 -0.05 15.00
N VAL A 170 4.75 -0.22 16.31
CA VAL A 170 4.72 0.89 17.28
C VAL A 170 6.03 1.67 17.28
N GLU A 171 7.18 1.01 17.30
CA GLU A 171 8.50 1.67 17.25
C GLU A 171 8.66 2.55 16.00
N ILE A 172 8.17 2.09 14.83
CA ILE A 172 8.16 2.89 13.60
C ILE A 172 7.30 4.14 13.76
N TRP A 173 6.09 4.00 14.30
CA TRP A 173 5.18 5.12 14.50
C TRP A 173 5.74 6.14 15.49
N ASP A 174 6.35 5.68 16.58
CA ASP A 174 6.99 6.55 17.56
C ASP A 174 8.13 7.35 16.92
N LYS A 175 8.98 6.71 16.10
CA LYS A 175 10.06 7.38 15.37
C LYS A 175 9.53 8.36 14.32
N PHE A 176 8.51 7.98 13.57
CA PHE A 176 7.86 8.85 12.60
C PHE A 176 7.25 10.09 13.27
N ASN A 177 6.52 9.90 14.37
CA ASN A 177 5.86 11.01 15.08
C ASN A 177 6.88 11.93 15.76
N ALA A 178 7.95 11.38 16.33
CA ALA A 178 9.04 12.18 16.88
C ALA A 178 9.73 12.99 15.78
N TRP A 179 10.10 12.35 14.67
CA TRP A 179 10.66 13.04 13.51
C TRP A 179 9.73 14.12 12.98
N TRP A 180 8.43 13.85 12.87
CA TRP A 180 7.47 14.84 12.41
C TRP A 180 7.44 16.07 13.32
N ALA A 181 7.37 15.86 14.64
CA ALA A 181 7.38 16.93 15.63
C ALA A 181 8.65 17.80 15.54
N ASP A 182 9.80 17.20 15.25
CA ASP A 182 11.07 17.92 15.11
C ASP A 182 11.11 18.84 13.86
N HIS A 183 10.23 18.64 12.87
CA HIS A 183 10.27 19.36 11.58
C HIS A 183 9.05 20.26 11.33
N THR A 184 8.08 20.32 12.24
CA THR A 184 6.88 21.18 12.06
C THR A 184 7.23 22.66 11.94
N ASP A 185 8.23 23.10 12.69
CA ASP A 185 8.69 24.50 12.69
C ASP A 185 9.35 24.85 11.35
N ALA A 186 10.17 23.95 10.81
CA ALA A 186 10.79 24.13 9.49
C ALA A 186 9.75 24.22 8.36
N ILE A 187 8.69 23.41 8.43
CA ILE A 187 7.59 23.46 7.45
C ILE A 187 6.86 24.79 7.53
N THR A 188 6.46 25.23 8.73
CA THR A 188 5.69 26.46 8.90
C THR A 188 6.51 27.72 8.63
N ALA A 189 7.82 27.67 8.83
CA ALA A 189 8.75 28.76 8.50
C ALA A 189 8.79 29.10 7.00
N LEU A 190 8.32 28.21 6.11
CA LEU A 190 8.16 28.55 4.69
C LEU A 190 7.09 29.61 4.44
N ALA A 191 6.16 29.84 5.37
CA ALA A 191 5.05 30.76 5.17
C ALA A 191 5.56 32.19 4.87
N GLY A 192 5.32 32.68 3.66
CA GLY A 192 5.75 34.01 3.22
C GLY A 192 7.22 34.12 2.77
N ASP A 193 7.95 33.00 2.67
CA ASP A 193 9.29 32.98 2.07
C ASP A 193 9.20 32.60 0.58
N ASP A 194 9.37 33.57 -0.32
CA ASP A 194 9.33 33.38 -1.78
C ASP A 194 10.65 32.83 -2.37
N SER A 195 11.62 32.44 -1.52
CA SER A 195 12.91 31.93 -1.96
C SER A 195 12.84 30.47 -2.41
N ALA A 196 13.19 30.22 -3.67
CA ALA A 196 13.41 28.85 -4.16
C ALA A 196 14.47 28.10 -3.34
N THR A 197 15.44 28.81 -2.73
CA THR A 197 16.45 28.21 -1.86
C THR A 197 15.86 27.66 -0.57
N ALA A 198 14.86 28.33 0.03
CA ALA A 198 14.20 27.85 1.24
C ALA A 198 13.44 26.55 0.97
N LEU A 199 12.72 26.46 -0.15
CA LEU A 199 12.01 25.25 -0.55
C LEU A 199 12.96 24.07 -0.79
N ILE A 200 14.08 24.30 -1.47
CA ILE A 200 15.10 23.28 -1.72
C ILE A 200 15.74 22.83 -0.41
N ALA A 201 16.06 23.77 0.49
CA ALA A 201 16.63 23.46 1.79
C ALA A 201 15.68 22.58 2.62
N LEU A 202 14.40 22.95 2.73
CA LEU A 202 13.40 22.12 3.42
C LEU A 202 13.29 20.74 2.78
N ARG A 203 13.26 20.66 1.44
CA ARG A 203 13.21 19.38 0.74
C ARG A 203 14.36 18.47 1.16
N ASP A 204 15.58 18.98 1.06
CA ASP A 204 16.78 18.19 1.30
C ASP A 204 16.88 17.79 2.78
N GLU A 205 16.48 18.68 3.68
CA GLU A 205 16.35 18.41 5.12
C GLU A 205 15.36 17.26 5.37
N LEU A 206 14.12 17.36 4.88
CA LEU A 206 13.09 16.34 5.12
C LEU A 206 13.48 14.98 4.52
N LEU A 207 14.00 14.96 3.29
CA LEU A 207 14.41 13.73 2.62
C LEU A 207 15.56 13.04 3.36
N SER A 208 16.61 13.79 3.71
CA SER A 208 17.81 13.22 4.33
C SER A 208 17.57 12.78 5.78
N SER A 209 16.89 13.60 6.57
CA SER A 209 16.61 13.32 7.98
C SER A 209 15.60 12.17 8.15
N PHE A 210 14.57 12.08 7.29
CA PHE A 210 13.61 10.99 7.32
C PHE A 210 14.27 9.65 7.00
N SER A 211 15.07 9.61 5.94
CA SER A 211 15.86 8.43 5.57
C SER A 211 16.77 8.00 6.71
N THR A 212 17.52 8.93 7.30
CA THR A 212 18.39 8.64 8.46
C THR A 212 17.60 8.07 9.63
N THR A 213 16.41 8.60 9.91
CA THR A 213 15.58 8.20 11.04
C THR A 213 15.04 6.78 10.86
N LEU A 214 14.38 6.48 9.74
CA LEU A 214 13.73 5.17 9.58
C LEU A 214 14.67 4.06 9.09
N GLU A 215 15.74 4.38 8.35
CA GLU A 215 16.75 3.37 7.99
C GLU A 215 17.43 2.77 9.24
N SER A 216 17.48 3.53 10.35
CA SER A 216 18.02 3.04 11.63
C SER A 216 17.24 1.86 12.23
N LEU A 217 15.96 1.70 11.86
CA LEU A 217 15.10 0.60 12.35
C LEU A 217 15.31 -0.70 11.56
N ALA A 218 15.90 -0.62 10.36
CA ALA A 218 16.15 -1.75 9.46
C ALA A 218 14.94 -2.64 9.12
N MET A 219 13.70 -2.17 9.37
CA MET A 219 12.46 -2.87 9.01
C MET A 219 12.09 -2.67 7.54
N LEU A 220 12.28 -1.44 7.04
CA LEU A 220 12.05 -1.08 5.64
C LEU A 220 13.40 -1.02 4.92
N ASP A 221 13.43 -1.47 3.67
CA ASP A 221 14.63 -1.29 2.86
C ASP A 221 14.87 0.21 2.57
N PRO A 222 16.13 0.64 2.41
CA PRO A 222 16.46 2.06 2.21
C PRO A 222 15.73 2.71 1.03
N PHE A 223 15.47 1.98 -0.05
CA PHE A 223 14.77 2.52 -1.21
C PHE A 223 13.28 2.73 -0.91
N THR A 224 12.65 1.82 -0.17
CA THR A 224 11.29 2.02 0.35
C THR A 224 11.21 3.26 1.23
N VAL A 225 12.17 3.46 2.16
CA VAL A 225 12.17 4.65 3.03
C VAL A 225 12.28 5.94 2.22
N ARG A 226 13.23 6.02 1.29
CA ARG A 226 13.38 7.18 0.39
C ARG A 226 12.14 7.42 -0.46
N GLY A 227 11.51 6.33 -0.93
CA GLY A 227 10.27 6.37 -1.68
C GLY A 227 9.08 6.96 -0.93
N ILE A 228 8.94 6.64 0.36
CA ILE A 228 7.88 7.19 1.23
C ILE A 228 7.96 8.72 1.27
N ILE A 229 9.13 9.28 1.59
CA ILE A 229 9.29 10.73 1.70
C ILE A 229 9.27 11.43 0.34
N ALA A 230 9.82 10.80 -0.70
CA ALA A 230 9.74 11.33 -2.06
C ALA A 230 8.28 11.41 -2.54
N GLN A 231 7.48 10.39 -2.26
CA GLN A 231 6.06 10.39 -2.58
C GLN A 231 5.30 11.48 -1.83
N PHE A 232 5.53 11.61 -0.52
CA PHE A 232 4.96 12.69 0.27
C PHE A 232 5.30 14.06 -0.34
N TRP A 233 6.58 14.31 -0.61
CA TRP A 233 7.03 15.56 -1.20
C TRP A 233 6.35 15.85 -2.54
N MET A 234 6.25 14.84 -3.41
CA MET A 234 5.61 15.00 -4.73
C MET A 234 4.12 15.33 -4.62
N GLN A 235 3.41 14.73 -3.66
CA GLN A 235 1.99 14.98 -3.41
C GLN A 235 1.74 16.36 -2.79
N SER A 236 2.62 16.79 -1.89
CA SER A 236 2.47 18.04 -1.13
C SER A 236 3.18 19.24 -1.75
N ARG A 237 3.92 19.10 -2.86
CA ARG A 237 4.73 20.19 -3.43
C ARG A 237 3.93 21.46 -3.71
N PHE A 238 2.69 21.32 -4.19
CA PHE A 238 1.85 22.47 -4.51
C PHE A 238 1.27 23.14 -3.26
N ASP A 239 1.08 22.36 -2.19
CA ASP A 239 0.74 22.89 -0.88
C ASP A 239 1.92 23.72 -0.33
N PHE A 240 3.17 23.23 -0.45
CA PHE A 240 4.36 24.01 -0.06
C PHE A 240 4.54 25.29 -0.89
N LEU A 241 4.33 25.22 -2.21
CA LEU A 241 4.39 26.41 -3.08
C LEU A 241 3.30 27.44 -2.71
N THR A 242 2.12 26.96 -2.34
CA THR A 242 1.02 27.83 -1.90
C THR A 242 1.31 28.42 -0.52
N LEU A 243 1.90 27.63 0.39
CA LEU A 243 2.34 28.08 1.71
C LEU A 243 3.34 29.23 1.60
N MET A 244 4.34 29.10 0.71
CA MET A 244 5.30 30.17 0.44
C MET A 244 4.60 31.43 -0.05
N ALA A 245 3.76 31.30 -1.09
CA ALA A 245 3.16 32.45 -1.76
C ALA A 245 2.03 33.14 -0.96
N ARG A 246 1.32 32.40 -0.08
CA ARG A 246 0.06 32.87 0.52
C ARG A 246 -0.10 32.54 2.01
N GLY A 247 0.92 31.96 2.65
CA GLY A 247 0.84 31.54 4.05
C GLY A 247 -0.11 30.38 4.28
N THR A 248 -0.29 30.00 5.55
CA THR A 248 -1.06 28.81 5.96
C THR A 248 -2.55 28.95 5.64
N LYS A 249 -3.15 30.13 5.88
CA LYS A 249 -4.52 30.42 5.44
C LYS A 249 -4.69 30.35 3.93
N GLY A 250 -3.68 30.78 3.18
CA GLY A 250 -3.70 30.70 1.73
C GLY A 250 -3.78 29.27 1.20
N VAL A 251 -3.15 28.31 1.89
CA VAL A 251 -3.27 26.88 1.56
C VAL A 251 -4.69 26.39 1.81
N ALA A 252 -5.27 26.70 2.97
CA ALA A 252 -6.64 26.32 3.29
C ALA A 252 -7.65 26.90 2.28
N ASP A 253 -7.46 28.16 1.87
CA ASP A 253 -8.27 28.81 0.85
C ASP A 253 -8.10 28.20 -0.55
N ALA A 254 -6.88 27.82 -0.91
CA ALA A 254 -6.63 27.13 -2.18
C ALA A 254 -7.35 25.77 -2.25
N TRP A 255 -7.32 24.99 -1.16
CA TRP A 255 -8.10 23.76 -1.05
C TRP A 255 -9.60 24.03 -1.12
N ARG A 256 -10.11 25.01 -0.39
CA ARG A 256 -11.52 25.45 -0.47
C ARG A 256 -11.92 25.75 -1.91
N THR A 257 -11.13 26.55 -2.60
CA THR A 257 -11.39 26.94 -3.99
C THR A 257 -11.47 25.71 -4.89
N SER A 258 -10.50 24.78 -4.75
CA SER A 258 -10.50 23.52 -5.50
C SER A 258 -11.78 22.71 -5.29
N ILE A 259 -12.25 22.61 -4.04
CA ILE A 259 -13.47 21.86 -3.67
C ILE A 259 -14.72 22.52 -4.26
N VAL A 260 -14.86 23.83 -4.13
CA VAL A 260 -16.02 24.57 -4.64
C VAL A 260 -16.06 24.53 -6.16
N THR A 261 -14.93 24.70 -6.85
CA THR A 261 -14.85 24.56 -8.30
C THR A 261 -15.19 23.14 -8.75
N ALA A 262 -14.71 22.11 -8.05
CA ALA A 262 -15.04 20.72 -8.32
C ALA A 262 -16.54 20.41 -8.19
N LEU A 263 -17.24 21.07 -7.26
CA LEU A 263 -18.69 20.94 -7.08
C LEU A 263 -19.52 21.53 -8.21
N GLU A 264 -19.02 22.60 -8.85
CA GLU A 264 -19.69 23.26 -9.97
C GLU A 264 -19.53 22.47 -11.29
N ASP A 265 -18.47 21.66 -11.38
CA ASP A 265 -18.23 20.78 -12.53
C ASP A 265 -19.12 19.53 -12.47
N LYS A 266 -20.22 19.56 -13.23
CA LYS A 266 -21.15 18.42 -13.38
C LYS A 266 -20.50 17.17 -14.00
N GLY A 267 -19.30 17.28 -14.56
CA GLY A 267 -18.51 16.15 -15.06
C GLY A 267 -17.62 15.49 -14.01
N ASN A 268 -17.42 16.13 -12.86
CA ASN A 268 -16.57 15.60 -11.80
C ASN A 268 -17.27 14.47 -11.04
N LYS A 269 -16.54 13.38 -10.81
CA LYS A 269 -17.01 12.19 -10.06
C LYS A 269 -16.43 12.11 -8.66
N GLU A 270 -15.49 12.99 -8.31
CA GLU A 270 -14.92 13.03 -6.97
C GLU A 270 -15.96 13.54 -5.98
N ASN A 271 -16.06 12.85 -4.84
CA ASN A 271 -16.93 13.27 -3.76
C ASN A 271 -16.21 14.35 -2.93
N PRO A 272 -16.77 15.57 -2.83
CA PRO A 272 -16.16 16.66 -2.05
C PRO A 272 -15.95 16.32 -0.57
N LEU A 273 -16.75 15.39 -0.04
CA LEU A 273 -16.62 14.93 1.35
C LEU A 273 -15.33 14.13 1.59
N ASP A 274 -14.73 13.59 0.53
CA ASP A 274 -13.50 12.80 0.62
C ASP A 274 -12.25 13.70 0.62
N HIS A 275 -12.40 15.02 0.39
CA HIS A 275 -11.27 15.93 0.37
C HIS A 275 -10.65 16.09 1.78
N LYS A 276 -9.31 16.11 1.85
CA LYS A 276 -8.55 16.18 3.11
C LYS A 276 -8.96 17.37 4.00
N LEU A 277 -9.09 18.57 3.44
CA LEU A 277 -9.59 19.75 4.17
C LEU A 277 -10.94 19.48 4.85
N VAL A 278 -11.89 18.85 4.15
CA VAL A 278 -13.24 18.59 4.67
C VAL A 278 -13.21 17.56 5.78
N SER A 279 -12.41 16.50 5.61
CA SER A 279 -12.24 15.47 6.64
C SER A 279 -11.72 16.04 7.97
N PHE A 280 -10.77 16.98 7.92
CA PHE A 280 -10.15 17.55 9.12
C PHE A 280 -10.90 18.76 9.69
N LEU A 281 -11.42 19.66 8.84
CA LEU A 281 -12.09 20.88 9.27
C LEU A 281 -13.56 20.64 9.61
N MET A 282 -14.22 19.73 8.89
CA MET A 282 -15.66 19.50 8.94
C MET A 282 -15.99 18.07 9.42
N GLY A 283 -15.12 17.43 10.19
CA GLY A 283 -15.29 16.03 10.61
C GLY A 283 -16.69 15.72 11.18
N THR A 284 -17.19 16.54 12.10
CA THR A 284 -18.55 16.38 12.66
C THR A 284 -19.65 16.44 11.61
N PHE A 285 -19.52 17.33 10.62
CA PHE A 285 -20.48 17.47 9.53
C PHE A 285 -20.45 16.24 8.61
N VAL A 286 -19.25 15.74 8.30
CA VAL A 286 -19.07 14.50 7.51
C VAL A 286 -19.68 13.30 8.25
N THR A 287 -19.43 13.15 9.55
CA THR A 287 -20.02 12.08 10.37
C THR A 287 -21.55 12.14 10.36
N GLN A 288 -22.14 13.33 10.53
CA GLN A 288 -23.60 13.50 10.46
C GLN A 288 -24.17 13.09 9.10
N ILE A 289 -23.49 13.40 8.00
CA ILE A 289 -23.93 12.94 6.68
C ILE A 289 -23.84 11.41 6.58
N ALA A 290 -22.75 10.81 7.04
CA ALA A 290 -22.55 9.36 6.99
C ALA A 290 -23.62 8.62 7.82
N GLU A 291 -23.96 9.12 9.01
CA GLU A 291 -25.03 8.59 9.87
C GLU A 291 -26.40 8.65 9.17
N LEU A 292 -26.74 9.79 8.56
CA LEU A 292 -27.99 9.94 7.79
C LEU A 292 -28.02 9.03 6.55
N GLU A 293 -26.88 8.81 5.89
CA GLU A 293 -26.76 7.89 4.76
C GLU A 293 -26.92 6.42 5.20
N ALA A 294 -26.36 6.04 6.35
CA ALA A 294 -26.53 4.73 6.95
C ALA A 294 -27.99 4.48 7.37
N GLU A 295 -28.62 5.44 8.05
CA GLU A 295 -30.03 5.35 8.46
C GLU A 295 -30.96 5.24 7.25
N LYS A 296 -30.71 6.04 6.20
CA LYS A 296 -31.43 5.93 4.93
C LYS A 296 -31.30 4.53 4.33
N ALA A 297 -30.08 3.97 4.30
CA ALA A 297 -29.84 2.64 3.74
C ALA A 297 -30.54 1.55 4.56
N GLU A 298 -30.52 1.65 5.89
CA GLU A 298 -31.23 0.74 6.80
C GLU A 298 -32.75 0.79 6.57
N LEU A 299 -33.33 1.99 6.47
CA LEU A 299 -34.77 2.16 6.22
C LEU A 299 -35.17 1.65 4.83
N ASP A 300 -34.38 1.94 3.78
CA ASP A 300 -34.61 1.40 2.43
C ASP A 300 -34.56 -0.15 2.45
N ALA A 301 -33.63 -0.76 3.20
CA ALA A 301 -33.52 -2.22 3.35
C ALA A 301 -34.72 -2.83 4.10
N LYS A 302 -35.13 -2.24 5.24
CA LYS A 302 -36.30 -2.67 6.02
C LYS A 302 -37.59 -2.61 5.20
N ILE A 303 -37.79 -1.52 4.45
CA ILE A 303 -38.97 -1.36 3.57
C ILE A 303 -38.93 -2.40 2.45
N LYS A 304 -37.78 -2.66 1.83
CA LYS A 304 -37.64 -3.66 0.78
C LYS A 304 -37.94 -5.07 1.30
N ALA A 305 -37.40 -5.45 2.46
CA ALA A 305 -37.66 -6.75 3.08
C ALA A 305 -39.16 -6.93 3.39
N ALA A 306 -39.80 -5.94 4.01
CA ALA A 306 -41.22 -6.02 4.39
C ALA A 306 -42.21 -5.89 3.21
N THR A 307 -41.75 -5.53 2.01
CA THR A 307 -42.59 -5.42 0.80
C THR A 307 -42.24 -6.43 -0.28
N ALA A 308 -41.25 -7.28 -0.03
CA ALA A 308 -40.95 -8.42 -0.89
C ALA A 308 -42.13 -9.40 -0.83
N LYS A 309 -42.66 -9.80 -1.98
CA LYS A 309 -43.61 -10.92 -2.05
C LYS A 309 -42.83 -12.22 -1.81
N PRO A 310 -43.42 -13.25 -1.18
CA PRO A 310 -42.82 -14.58 -1.18
C PRO A 310 -42.68 -15.05 -2.62
N GLU A 311 -41.48 -15.50 -3.02
CA GLU A 311 -41.36 -16.30 -4.23
C GLU A 311 -42.09 -17.63 -4.00
N GLU A 312 -42.93 -18.02 -4.96
CA GLU A 312 -43.63 -19.30 -4.94
C GLU A 312 -42.61 -20.44 -4.97
N GLY A 313 -42.27 -21.02 -3.81
CA GLY A 313 -41.51 -22.27 -3.78
C GLY A 313 -40.72 -22.63 -2.51
N GLU A 314 -40.51 -21.73 -1.55
CA GLU A 314 -39.75 -22.09 -0.34
C GLU A 314 -40.69 -22.24 0.86
N GLU A 315 -40.96 -23.49 1.22
CA GLU A 315 -41.40 -23.87 2.56
C GLU A 315 -40.24 -23.61 3.51
N GLU A 316 -40.26 -22.55 4.32
CA GLU A 316 -39.59 -22.60 5.62
C GLU A 316 -40.36 -21.83 6.70
N GLU A 317 -40.30 -22.42 7.90
CA GLU A 317 -40.73 -21.93 9.19
C GLU A 317 -40.02 -20.60 9.51
N ASP A 318 -40.62 -19.46 9.16
CA ASP A 318 -40.12 -18.16 9.60
C ASP A 318 -41.00 -17.65 10.76
N ASP A 319 -40.50 -17.82 11.98
CA ASP A 319 -41.06 -17.34 13.25
C ASP A 319 -40.87 -15.81 13.39
N ALA A 320 -40.99 -15.08 12.28
CA ALA A 320 -40.90 -13.63 12.19
C ALA A 320 -42.32 -13.04 12.24
N ASP A 321 -42.64 -12.35 13.33
CA ASP A 321 -43.91 -11.63 13.47
C ASP A 321 -44.20 -10.78 12.22
N PRO A 322 -45.39 -10.91 11.61
CA PRO A 322 -45.72 -10.18 10.39
C PRO A 322 -45.65 -8.68 10.64
N VAL A 323 -44.75 -7.99 9.93
CA VAL A 323 -44.62 -6.53 9.97
C VAL A 323 -45.94 -5.89 9.54
N ASP A 324 -46.65 -5.24 10.45
CA ASP A 324 -47.94 -4.58 10.17
C ASP A 324 -47.75 -3.39 9.19
N GLU A 325 -48.73 -3.13 8.32
CA GLU A 325 -48.75 -2.01 7.38
C GLU A 325 -48.48 -0.66 8.05
N LYS A 326 -48.83 -0.53 9.33
CA LYS A 326 -48.54 0.67 10.14
C LYS A 326 -47.03 0.91 10.29
N GLN A 327 -46.25 -0.15 10.49
CA GLN A 327 -44.80 -0.07 10.66
C GLN A 327 -44.11 0.29 9.32
N ILE A 328 -44.58 -0.27 8.21
CA ILE A 328 -44.11 0.10 6.86
C ILE A 328 -44.40 1.58 6.56
N LYS A 329 -45.58 2.08 6.93
CA LYS A 329 -45.93 3.51 6.79
C LYS A 329 -45.05 4.40 7.66
N ALA A 330 -44.72 3.98 8.89
CA ALA A 330 -43.79 4.70 9.77
C ALA A 330 -42.40 4.78 9.15
N TRP A 331 -41.81 3.66 8.73
CA TRP A 331 -40.49 3.66 8.07
C TRP A 331 -40.44 4.50 6.80
N LYS A 332 -41.50 4.51 5.98
CA LYS A 332 -41.58 5.38 4.79
C LYS A 332 -41.59 6.87 5.17
N LYS A 333 -42.22 7.23 6.28
CA LYS A 333 -42.23 8.60 6.81
C LYS A 333 -40.84 8.99 7.31
N ASP A 334 -40.21 8.15 8.11
CA ASP A 334 -38.87 8.38 8.66
C ASP A 334 -37.85 8.51 7.52
N LEU A 335 -37.95 7.65 6.50
CA LEU A 335 -37.09 7.72 5.31
C LEU A 335 -37.27 9.02 4.53
N ALA A 336 -38.50 9.55 4.43
CA ALA A 336 -38.74 10.85 3.79
C ALA A 336 -38.12 12.00 4.61
N GLU A 337 -38.16 11.91 5.94
CA GLU A 337 -37.54 12.87 6.85
C GLU A 337 -36.02 12.83 6.75
N VAL A 338 -35.40 11.64 6.83
CA VAL A 338 -33.95 11.46 6.65
C VAL A 338 -33.49 11.98 5.28
N LYS A 339 -34.20 11.65 4.19
CA LYS A 339 -33.89 12.17 2.85
C LYS A 339 -33.95 13.70 2.79
N LYS A 340 -34.91 14.32 3.48
CA LYS A 340 -35.04 15.78 3.57
C LYS A 340 -33.89 16.40 4.36
N THR A 341 -33.54 15.84 5.51
CA THR A 341 -32.42 16.31 6.35
C THR A 341 -31.09 16.16 5.63
N LEU A 342 -30.86 15.03 4.99
CA LEU A 342 -29.66 14.75 4.19
C LEU A 342 -29.52 15.75 3.05
N LYS A 343 -30.61 16.03 2.31
CA LYS A 343 -30.60 17.07 1.27
C LYS A 343 -30.27 18.45 1.86
N ALA A 344 -30.90 18.84 2.96
CA ALA A 344 -30.63 20.12 3.60
C ALA A 344 -29.18 20.25 4.07
N LYS A 345 -28.59 19.18 4.61
CA LYS A 345 -27.17 19.14 4.97
C LYS A 345 -26.29 19.29 3.73
N LYS A 346 -26.54 18.53 2.66
CA LYS A 346 -25.77 18.66 1.40
C LYS A 346 -25.87 20.08 0.81
N ASP A 347 -27.03 20.70 0.86
CA ASP A 347 -27.23 22.09 0.40
C ASP A 347 -26.47 23.12 1.28
N GLN A 348 -26.21 22.81 2.56
CA GLN A 348 -25.43 23.64 3.47
C GLN A 348 -23.91 23.46 3.36
N PHE A 349 -23.44 22.42 2.67
CA PHE A 349 -22.03 22.02 2.65
C PHE A 349 -21.08 23.18 2.30
N THR A 350 -21.33 23.86 1.18
CA THR A 350 -20.47 24.97 0.73
C THR A 350 -20.44 26.12 1.73
N ALA A 351 -21.59 26.43 2.35
CA ALA A 351 -21.68 27.50 3.33
C ALA A 351 -20.90 27.18 4.62
N GLU A 352 -21.03 25.94 5.12
CA GLU A 352 -20.28 25.47 6.28
C GLU A 352 -18.78 25.38 6.00
N LEU A 353 -18.37 24.93 4.81
CA LEU A 353 -16.97 24.91 4.39
C LEU A 353 -16.37 26.32 4.34
N ASN A 354 -17.07 27.26 3.69
CA ASN A 354 -16.61 28.64 3.60
C ASN A 354 -16.46 29.25 4.99
N LYS A 355 -17.48 29.11 5.84
CA LYS A 355 -17.45 29.58 7.22
C LYS A 355 -16.28 28.99 7.99
N GLY A 356 -16.09 27.67 7.94
CA GLY A 356 -15.00 27.00 8.64
C GLY A 356 -13.63 27.52 8.23
N VAL A 357 -13.41 27.80 6.95
CA VAL A 357 -12.14 28.35 6.44
C VAL A 357 -11.99 29.82 6.81
N ASP A 358 -13.05 30.61 6.71
CA ASP A 358 -13.04 32.05 7.04
C ASP A 358 -12.79 32.30 8.54
N GLU A 359 -13.22 31.38 9.41
CA GLU A 359 -13.03 31.45 10.87
C GLU A 359 -11.63 30.99 11.33
N LEU A 360 -10.79 30.42 10.45
CA LEU A 360 -9.44 29.99 10.82
C LEU A 360 -8.56 31.19 11.21
N THR A 361 -7.87 31.09 12.35
CA THR A 361 -6.74 31.96 12.68
C THR A 361 -5.48 31.51 11.92
N GLU A 362 -4.41 32.31 11.92
CA GLU A 362 -3.14 31.89 11.29
C GLU A 362 -2.58 30.63 11.97
N GLU A 363 -2.65 30.59 13.30
CA GLU A 363 -2.24 29.45 14.11
C GLU A 363 -3.12 28.23 13.85
N GLY A 364 -4.45 28.40 13.81
CA GLY A 364 -5.38 27.32 13.51
C GLY A 364 -5.20 26.77 12.09
N ALA A 365 -4.89 27.63 11.11
CA ALA A 365 -4.57 27.20 9.77
C ALA A 365 -3.23 26.45 9.69
N ALA A 366 -2.22 26.87 10.48
CA ALA A 366 -0.94 26.17 10.59
C ALA A 366 -1.09 24.77 11.20
N GLU A 367 -1.81 24.67 12.32
CA GLU A 367 -2.12 23.39 12.98
C GLU A 367 -2.89 22.45 12.04
N LEU A 368 -3.90 22.97 11.34
CA LEU A 368 -4.69 22.20 10.36
C LEU A 368 -3.82 21.70 9.20
N LEU A 369 -2.98 22.56 8.64
CA LEU A 369 -2.04 22.21 7.57
C LEU A 369 -1.10 21.09 8.01
N LEU A 370 -0.43 21.25 9.16
CA LEU A 370 0.49 20.26 9.70
C LEU A 370 -0.21 18.92 9.97
N LYS A 371 -1.43 18.96 10.52
CA LYS A 371 -2.22 17.74 10.76
C LYS A 371 -2.59 17.01 9.47
N ILE A 372 -2.96 17.75 8.42
CA ILE A 372 -3.27 17.19 7.11
C ILE A 372 -2.00 16.59 6.47
N LEU A 373 -0.87 17.29 6.50
CA LEU A 373 0.38 16.78 5.91
C LEU A 373 0.92 15.57 6.68
N HIS A 374 0.79 15.55 8.01
CA HIS A 374 1.11 14.39 8.85
C HIS A 374 0.28 13.18 8.43
N ASP A 375 -1.04 13.35 8.29
CA ASP A 375 -1.96 12.29 7.88
C ASP A 375 -1.69 11.79 6.46
N ASP A 376 -1.39 12.69 5.52
CA ASP A 376 -1.00 12.34 4.15
C ASP A 376 0.24 11.42 4.18
N MET A 377 1.27 11.76 4.97
CA MET A 377 2.47 10.95 5.12
C MET A 377 2.23 9.65 5.91
N ALA A 378 1.39 9.69 6.95
CA ALA A 378 0.98 8.54 7.75
C ALA A 378 0.24 7.50 6.90
N LYS A 379 -0.63 7.93 5.98
CA LYS A 379 -1.32 7.04 5.01
C LYS A 379 -0.32 6.34 4.09
N ILE A 380 0.70 7.05 3.61
CA ILE A 380 1.78 6.45 2.81
C ILE A 380 2.49 5.38 3.64
N LEU A 381 2.97 5.73 4.84
CA LEU A 381 3.68 4.81 5.72
C LEU A 381 2.84 3.57 6.06
N THR A 382 1.56 3.74 6.39
CA THR A 382 0.60 2.66 6.69
C THR A 382 0.52 1.66 5.54
N ARG A 383 0.40 2.14 4.30
CA ARG A 383 0.33 1.28 3.11
C ARG A 383 1.60 0.45 2.96
N TYR A 384 2.77 1.03 3.21
CA TYR A 384 4.04 0.30 3.14
C TYR A 384 4.18 -0.76 4.25
N ILE A 385 3.83 -0.41 5.49
CA ILE A 385 3.80 -1.37 6.61
C ILE A 385 2.87 -2.54 6.26
N ALA A 386 1.67 -2.26 5.73
CA ALA A 386 0.71 -3.28 5.32
C ALA A 386 1.24 -4.20 4.21
N VAL A 387 1.93 -3.65 3.20
CA VAL A 387 2.57 -4.44 2.14
C VAL A 387 3.64 -5.38 2.72
N GLN A 388 4.48 -4.89 3.62
CA GLN A 388 5.54 -5.71 4.22
C GLN A 388 4.98 -6.81 5.13
N ARG A 389 3.96 -6.49 5.93
CA ARG A 389 3.20 -7.49 6.70
C ARG A 389 2.58 -8.55 5.78
N GLY A 390 2.06 -8.14 4.63
CA GLY A 390 1.57 -9.05 3.60
C GLY A 390 2.62 -10.04 3.09
N GLN A 391 3.90 -9.67 3.05
CA GLN A 391 4.98 -10.59 2.66
C GLN A 391 5.18 -11.72 3.69
N ILE A 392 5.04 -11.40 4.98
CA ILE A 392 5.09 -12.39 6.06
C ILE A 392 3.89 -13.33 5.94
N VAL A 393 2.68 -12.78 5.79
CA VAL A 393 1.45 -13.56 5.60
C VAL A 393 1.61 -14.52 4.41
N ALA A 394 2.05 -14.00 3.26
CA ALA A 394 2.28 -14.81 2.07
C ALA A 394 3.32 -15.92 2.30
N ALA A 395 4.37 -15.69 3.09
CA ALA A 395 5.35 -16.74 3.39
C ALA A 395 4.72 -17.93 4.15
N PHE A 396 3.92 -17.65 5.17
CA PHE A 396 3.21 -18.70 5.93
C PHE A 396 2.09 -19.35 5.12
N GLU A 397 1.31 -18.59 4.36
CA GLU A 397 0.28 -19.12 3.47
C GLU A 397 0.89 -20.00 2.37
N ASN A 398 2.06 -19.65 1.84
CA ASN A 398 2.76 -20.50 0.89
C ASN A 398 3.19 -21.83 1.52
N TRP A 399 3.71 -21.82 2.76
CA TRP A 399 4.02 -23.06 3.47
C TRP A 399 2.78 -23.89 3.79
N TRP A 400 1.66 -23.23 4.09
CA TRP A 400 0.37 -23.89 4.25
C TRP A 400 -0.04 -24.60 2.97
N ASP A 401 -0.05 -23.88 1.85
CA ASP A 401 -0.45 -24.42 0.55
C ASP A 401 0.46 -25.56 0.09
N LYS A 402 1.76 -25.47 0.39
CA LYS A 402 2.76 -26.49 0.01
C LYS A 402 2.68 -27.74 0.88
N TYR A 403 2.55 -27.59 2.20
CA TYR A 403 2.92 -28.66 3.14
C TYR A 403 1.83 -29.03 4.14
N ARG A 404 0.70 -28.30 4.19
CA ARG A 404 -0.37 -28.61 5.15
C ARG A 404 -1.24 -29.78 4.70
N VAL A 405 -1.59 -29.82 3.41
CA VAL A 405 -2.35 -30.91 2.81
C VAL A 405 -1.37 -31.83 2.09
N THR A 406 -1.21 -33.03 2.63
CA THR A 406 -0.18 -33.97 2.19
C THR A 406 -0.70 -34.90 1.10
N LEU A 407 0.19 -35.46 0.28
CA LEU A 407 -0.21 -36.49 -0.69
C LEU A 407 -0.89 -37.68 0.01
N THR A 408 -0.39 -38.08 1.18
CA THR A 408 -0.98 -39.19 1.95
C THR A 408 -2.43 -38.89 2.38
N GLU A 409 -2.73 -37.67 2.83
CA GLU A 409 -4.11 -37.25 3.14
C GLU A 409 -4.99 -37.21 1.89
N ILE A 410 -4.47 -36.72 0.77
CA ILE A 410 -5.20 -36.69 -0.52
C ILE A 410 -5.52 -38.11 -1.00
N GLU A 411 -4.55 -39.03 -0.93
CA GLU A 411 -4.76 -40.43 -1.30
C GLU A 411 -5.77 -41.13 -0.38
N GLY A 412 -5.73 -40.85 0.93
CA GLY A 412 -6.71 -41.33 1.89
C GLY A 412 -8.12 -40.82 1.59
N ALA A 413 -8.27 -39.50 1.40
CA ALA A 413 -9.55 -38.89 1.03
C ALA A 413 -10.09 -39.42 -0.30
N ARG A 414 -9.20 -39.66 -1.29
CA ARG A 414 -9.57 -40.29 -2.56
C ARG A 414 -10.08 -41.71 -2.34
N ALA A 415 -9.42 -42.50 -1.49
CA ALA A 415 -9.86 -43.86 -1.17
C ALA A 415 -11.25 -43.85 -0.51
N GLU A 416 -11.46 -43.00 0.50
CA GLU A 416 -12.77 -42.85 1.15
C GLU A 416 -13.88 -42.39 0.18
N ALA A 417 -13.57 -41.45 -0.72
CA ALA A 417 -14.51 -41.00 -1.74
C ALA A 417 -14.84 -42.12 -2.74
N THR A 418 -13.85 -42.95 -3.08
CA THR A 418 -14.02 -44.12 -3.96
C THR A 418 -14.93 -45.15 -3.29
N ASP A 419 -14.71 -45.44 -2.00
CA ASP A 419 -15.54 -46.37 -1.23
C ASP A 419 -16.99 -45.88 -1.10
N LYS A 420 -17.19 -44.57 -0.85
CA LYS A 420 -18.53 -43.96 -0.84
C LYS A 420 -19.23 -44.09 -2.19
N LEU A 421 -18.53 -43.79 -3.29
CA LEU A 421 -19.07 -43.92 -4.64
C LEU A 421 -19.45 -45.37 -4.96
N ALA A 422 -18.59 -46.33 -4.61
CA ALA A 422 -18.89 -47.75 -4.75
C ALA A 422 -20.15 -48.15 -3.97
N GLY A 423 -20.31 -47.62 -2.75
CA GLY A 423 -21.53 -47.76 -1.95
C GLY A 423 -22.79 -47.22 -2.64
N PHE A 424 -22.73 -46.02 -3.22
CA PHE A 424 -23.85 -45.45 -3.98
C PHE A 424 -24.20 -46.26 -5.23
N LEU A 425 -23.19 -46.69 -5.99
CA LEU A 425 -23.40 -47.50 -7.20
C LEU A 425 -24.06 -48.84 -6.90
N LYS A 426 -23.66 -49.49 -5.80
CA LYS A 426 -24.30 -50.72 -5.31
C LYS A 426 -25.75 -50.47 -4.88
N GLY A 427 -26.00 -49.38 -4.16
CA GLY A 427 -27.36 -49.00 -3.72
C GLY A 427 -28.31 -48.69 -4.89
N LEU A 428 -27.78 -48.17 -5.99
CA LEU A 428 -28.52 -47.88 -7.22
C LEU A 428 -28.60 -49.07 -8.20
N GLY A 429 -27.96 -50.20 -7.89
CA GLY A 429 -28.00 -51.42 -8.70
C GLY A 429 -27.15 -51.36 -9.97
N TYR A 430 -26.17 -50.46 -10.05
CA TYR A 430 -25.22 -50.40 -11.17
C TYR A 430 -24.10 -51.44 -11.07
N VAL A 431 -23.87 -52.01 -9.87
CA VAL A 431 -22.81 -53.01 -9.56
C VAL A 431 -23.34 -54.08 -8.63
#